data_AF-A0A6B9RID6-F1
#
_entry.id   AF-A0A6B9RID6-F1
#
_cell.length_a   1.000
_cell.length_b   1.000
_cell.length_c   1.000
_cell.angle_alpha   90.00
_cell.angle_beta   90.00
_cell.angle_gamma   90.00
#
_symmetry.space_group_name_H-M   'P 1'
#
loop_
_entity.id
_entity.type
_entity.pdbx_description
1 polymer ?
#
loop_
_entity_poly.entity_id
_entity_poly.type
_entity_poly.pdbx_seq_one_letter_code
_entity_poly.pdbx_strand_id
1 'polypeptide(L)'
;MDYGKFKYETALKERESRKNQQQTVVKEQKLRPKIDDHDYETKKGHVVRFLEAGSKVKVTIMFRGREQSRPELGYRLLQRLGADVADYGFVETSAKQDGRNMTMVLAPHRGAKTRAKAAHDADTPARRPASEAAPADTAEPTQN
;
A
#
# COMPACT_ATOMS: atom_id res chain seq x y z
N MET A 1 32.78 -26.13 -17.37
CA MET A 1 31.67 -25.36 -16.78
C MET A 1 32.11 -24.88 -15.41
N ASP A 2 32.41 -23.59 -15.25
CA ASP A 2 32.83 -23.05 -13.96
C ASP A 2 31.63 -22.89 -13.03
N TYR A 3 31.47 -23.86 -12.15
CA TYR A 3 30.35 -23.94 -11.20
C TYR A 3 30.28 -22.73 -10.26
N GLY A 4 31.44 -22.12 -9.94
CA GLY A 4 31.53 -20.91 -9.13
C GLY A 4 30.93 -19.68 -9.80
N LYS A 5 31.19 -19.48 -11.10
CA LYS A 5 30.65 -18.34 -11.87
C LYS A 5 29.13 -18.45 -12.04
N PHE A 6 28.63 -19.65 -12.32
CA PHE A 6 27.20 -19.93 -12.43
C PHE A 6 26.44 -19.66 -11.12
N LYS A 7 27.00 -20.04 -9.95
CA LYS A 7 26.40 -19.74 -8.64
C LYS A 7 26.32 -18.24 -8.37
N TYR A 8 27.33 -17.47 -8.76
CA TYR A 8 27.33 -16.02 -8.61
C TYR A 8 26.26 -15.34 -9.48
N GLU A 9 26.18 -15.70 -10.76
CA GLU A 9 25.18 -15.16 -11.69
C GLU A 9 23.75 -15.51 -11.26
N THR A 10 23.52 -16.73 -10.77
CA THR A 10 22.22 -17.14 -10.23
C THR A 10 21.86 -16.34 -8.99
N ALA A 11 22.80 -16.17 -8.04
CA ALA A 11 22.57 -15.38 -6.83
C ALA A 11 22.31 -13.89 -7.12
N LEU A 12 22.98 -13.33 -8.13
CA LEU A 12 22.75 -11.95 -8.56
C LEU A 12 21.35 -11.79 -9.18
N LYS A 13 20.98 -12.70 -10.09
CA LYS A 13 19.65 -12.73 -10.73
C LYS A 13 18.53 -12.92 -9.71
N GLU A 14 18.73 -13.76 -8.69
CA GLU A 14 17.78 -13.92 -7.60
C GLU A 14 17.63 -12.65 -6.76
N ARG A 15 18.73 -11.95 -6.46
CA ARG A 15 18.68 -10.67 -5.73
C ARG A 15 17.96 -9.59 -6.52
N GLU A 16 18.22 -9.49 -7.82
CA GLU A 16 17.52 -8.55 -8.71
C GLU A 16 16.04 -8.89 -8.84
N SER A 17 15.71 -10.18 -9.02
CA SER A 17 14.32 -10.65 -9.05
C SER A 17 13.56 -10.33 -7.76
N ARG A 18 14.17 -10.57 -6.59
CA ARG A 18 13.56 -10.25 -5.29
C ARG A 18 13.35 -8.75 -5.09
N LYS A 19 14.26 -7.89 -5.60
CA LYS A 19 14.10 -6.43 -5.54
C LYS A 19 13.00 -5.93 -6.48
N ASN A 20 12.88 -6.53 -7.67
CA ASN A 20 11.88 -6.15 -8.67
C ASN A 20 10.49 -6.74 -8.37
N GLN A 21 10.43 -7.78 -7.54
CA GLN A 21 9.17 -8.34 -7.06
C GLN A 21 8.47 -7.35 -6.13
N GLN A 22 7.47 -6.64 -6.64
CA GLN A 22 6.61 -5.81 -5.81
C GLN A 22 5.80 -6.68 -4.84
N GLN A 23 6.11 -6.57 -3.55
CA GLN A 23 5.34 -7.25 -2.50
C GLN A 23 3.96 -6.60 -2.37
N THR A 24 2.91 -7.39 -2.58
CA THR A 24 1.55 -6.95 -2.32
C THR A 24 1.31 -6.99 -0.82
N VAL A 25 1.31 -5.82 -0.19
CA VAL A 25 1.09 -5.69 1.26
C VAL A 25 -0.41 -5.75 1.56
N VAL A 26 -0.77 -6.48 2.61
CA VAL A 26 -2.13 -6.46 3.17
C VAL A 26 -2.17 -5.43 4.28
N LYS A 27 -3.01 -4.40 4.12
CA LYS A 27 -3.29 -3.39 5.14
C LYS A 27 -4.55 -3.77 5.90
N GLU A 28 -4.56 -3.54 7.21
CA GLU A 28 -5.73 -3.82 8.04
C GLU A 28 -6.42 -2.51 8.41
N GLN A 29 -7.75 -2.46 8.25
CA GLN A 29 -8.57 -1.34 8.70
C GLN A 29 -9.63 -1.83 9.67
N LYS A 30 -9.65 -1.26 10.88
CA LYS A 30 -10.61 -1.65 11.92
C LYS A 30 -11.77 -0.67 11.99
N LEU A 31 -12.99 -1.21 12.04
CA LEU A 31 -14.25 -0.49 12.13
C LEU A 31 -15.04 -0.95 13.35
N ARG A 32 -15.94 -0.09 13.81
CA ARG A 32 -16.91 -0.40 14.87
C ARG A 32 -18.31 -0.51 14.26
N PRO A 33 -19.20 -1.35 14.80
CA PRO A 33 -20.58 -1.48 14.30
C PRO A 33 -21.39 -0.18 14.37
N LYS A 34 -21.09 0.68 15.35
CA LYS A 34 -21.69 2.01 15.55
C LYS A 34 -20.66 3.09 15.26
N ILE A 35 -20.30 3.23 13.99
CA ILE A 35 -19.40 4.28 13.54
C ILE A 35 -20.20 5.56 13.27
N ASP A 36 -19.59 6.71 13.58
CA ASP A 36 -20.12 8.02 13.19
C ASP A 36 -19.85 8.29 11.69
N ASP A 37 -20.69 9.09 11.04
CA ASP A 37 -20.56 9.37 9.61
C ASP A 37 -19.20 10.00 9.26
N HIS A 38 -18.66 10.89 10.10
CA HIS A 38 -17.35 11.51 9.84
C HIS A 38 -16.17 10.51 9.98
N ASP A 39 -16.23 9.63 10.99
CA ASP A 39 -15.23 8.56 11.16
C ASP A 39 -15.32 7.53 10.02
N TYR A 40 -16.54 7.27 9.51
CA TYR A 40 -16.76 6.41 8.36
C TYR A 40 -16.08 6.96 7.11
N GLU A 41 -16.32 8.24 6.77
CA GLU A 41 -15.72 8.87 5.59
C GLU A 41 -14.19 8.90 5.67
N THR A 42 -13.62 9.18 6.85
CA THR A 42 -12.17 9.16 7.05
C THR A 42 -11.58 7.77 6.78
N LYS A 43 -12.22 6.72 7.30
CA LYS A 43 -11.74 5.34 7.10
C LYS A 43 -11.99 4.82 5.70
N LYS A 44 -13.08 5.22 5.06
CA LYS A 44 -13.32 4.98 3.62
C LYS A 44 -12.20 5.60 2.79
N GLY A 45 -11.82 6.85 3.07
CA GLY A 45 -10.68 7.51 2.41
C GLY A 45 -9.36 6.73 2.56
N HIS A 46 -9.09 6.17 3.75
CA HIS A 46 -7.92 5.29 3.94
C HIS A 46 -8.00 4.00 3.13
N VAL A 47 -9.17 3.36 3.08
CA VAL A 47 -9.38 2.14 2.28
C VAL A 47 -9.13 2.43 0.80
N VAL A 48 -9.70 3.52 0.28
CA VAL A 48 -9.50 3.97 -1.10
C VAL A 48 -8.01 4.22 -1.37
N ARG A 49 -7.33 4.98 -0.52
CA ARG A 49 -5.90 5.27 -0.67
C ARG A 49 -5.05 3.99 -0.71
N PHE A 50 -5.37 2.98 0.09
CA PHE A 50 -4.65 1.71 0.08
C PHE A 50 -4.92 0.88 -1.18
N LEU A 51 -6.16 0.90 -1.68
CA LEU A 51 -6.51 0.24 -2.94
C LEU A 51 -5.83 0.92 -4.12
N GLU A 52 -5.81 2.26 -4.17
CA GLU A 52 -5.08 3.03 -5.18
C GLU A 52 -3.58 2.76 -5.14
N ALA A 53 -3.00 2.60 -3.94
CA ALA A 53 -1.61 2.19 -3.76
C ALA A 53 -1.33 0.73 -4.19
N GLY A 54 -2.35 -0.03 -4.60
CA GLY A 54 -2.22 -1.42 -5.02
C GLY A 54 -2.08 -2.42 -3.87
N SER A 55 -2.38 -2.00 -2.63
CA SER A 55 -2.40 -2.89 -1.46
C SER A 55 -3.77 -3.54 -1.30
N LYS A 56 -3.80 -4.77 -0.76
CA LYS A 56 -5.05 -5.40 -0.34
C LYS A 56 -5.47 -4.83 1.01
N VAL A 57 -6.77 -4.70 1.25
CA VAL A 57 -7.29 -4.16 2.51
C VAL A 57 -8.17 -5.19 3.20
N LYS A 58 -7.77 -5.62 4.40
CA LYS A 58 -8.59 -6.43 5.29
C LYS A 58 -9.35 -5.50 6.24
N VAL A 59 -10.64 -5.36 6.00
CA VAL A 59 -11.54 -4.59 6.85
C VAL A 59 -12.07 -5.50 7.95
N THR A 60 -11.88 -5.13 9.20
CA THR A 60 -12.32 -5.90 10.37
C THR A 60 -13.27 -5.08 11.23
N ILE A 61 -14.50 -5.56 11.40
CA ILE A 61 -15.43 -5.05 12.39
C ILE A 61 -15.27 -5.88 13.66
N MET A 62 -15.05 -5.20 14.79
CA MET A 62 -15.01 -5.85 16.10
C MET A 62 -16.34 -5.65 16.80
N PHE A 63 -17.01 -6.76 17.17
CA PHE A 63 -18.22 -6.70 17.97
C PHE A 63 -17.87 -6.69 19.46
N ARG A 64 -18.44 -5.75 20.21
CA ARG A 64 -18.22 -5.64 21.66
C ARG A 64 -19.49 -5.99 22.42
N GLY A 65 -19.39 -6.95 23.35
CA GLY A 65 -20.44 -7.29 24.30
C GLY A 65 -21.73 -7.74 23.61
N ARG A 66 -22.82 -7.01 23.86
CA ARG A 66 -24.18 -7.33 23.36
C ARG A 66 -24.33 -7.18 21.84
N GLU A 67 -23.34 -6.63 21.16
CA GLU A 67 -23.38 -6.45 19.70
C GLU A 67 -23.09 -7.75 18.93
N GLN A 68 -22.53 -8.77 19.60
CA GLN A 68 -22.27 -10.07 18.97
C GLN A 68 -23.55 -10.80 18.54
N SER A 69 -24.70 -10.49 19.16
CA SER A 69 -26.01 -11.01 18.75
C SER A 69 -26.61 -10.29 17.54
N ARG A 70 -25.97 -9.22 17.04
CA ARG A 70 -26.43 -8.43 15.89
C ARG A 70 -25.36 -8.35 14.79
N PRO A 71 -25.00 -9.48 14.16
CA PRO A 71 -24.03 -9.49 13.04
C PRO A 71 -24.54 -8.68 11.83
N GLU A 72 -25.86 -8.55 11.68
CA GLU A 72 -26.51 -7.80 10.59
C GLU A 72 -26.02 -6.35 10.48
N LEU A 73 -25.76 -5.68 11.61
CA LEU A 73 -25.30 -4.29 11.61
C LEU A 73 -23.93 -4.15 10.94
N GLY A 74 -23.00 -5.05 11.27
CA GLY A 74 -21.70 -5.04 10.63
C GLY A 74 -21.79 -5.47 9.16
N TYR A 75 -22.71 -6.40 8.83
CA TYR A 75 -22.84 -6.90 7.47
C TYR A 75 -23.30 -5.77 6.54
N ARG A 76 -24.33 -5.02 6.96
CA ARG A 76 -24.80 -3.83 6.24
C ARG A 76 -23.70 -2.78 6.08
N LEU A 77 -22.89 -2.55 7.12
CA LEU A 77 -21.78 -1.60 7.04
C LEU A 77 -20.70 -2.04 6.03
N LEU A 78 -20.33 -3.33 6.02
CA LEU A 78 -19.37 -3.86 5.05
C LEU A 78 -19.93 -3.87 3.63
N GLN A 79 -21.22 -4.15 3.47
CA GLN A 79 -21.89 -4.11 2.18
C GLN A 79 -21.93 -2.68 1.62
N ARG A 80 -22.27 -1.69 2.46
CA ARG A 80 -22.18 -0.26 2.10
C ARG A 80 -20.75 0.12 1.70
N LEU A 81 -19.76 -0.23 2.52
CA LEU A 81 -18.36 0.05 2.22
C LEU A 81 -17.91 -0.61 0.91
N GLY A 82 -18.34 -1.85 0.64
CA GLY A 82 -18.02 -2.55 -0.61
C GLY A 82 -18.60 -1.85 -1.84
N ALA A 83 -19.83 -1.33 -1.75
CA ALA A 83 -20.45 -0.55 -2.82
C ALA A 83 -19.72 0.79 -3.04
N ASP A 84 -19.42 1.49 -1.95
CA ASP A 84 -18.74 2.80 -1.95
C ASP A 84 -17.32 2.76 -2.52
N VAL A 85 -16.64 1.61 -2.48
CA VAL A 85 -15.27 1.43 -2.99
C VAL A 85 -15.18 0.58 -4.26
N ALA A 86 -16.33 0.24 -4.86
CA ALA A 86 -16.42 -0.61 -6.05
C ALA A 86 -15.63 -0.06 -7.25
N ASP A 87 -15.47 1.27 -7.33
CA ASP A 87 -14.72 1.93 -8.39
C ASP A 87 -13.19 1.70 -8.28
N TYR A 88 -12.69 1.46 -7.07
CA TYR A 88 -11.25 1.33 -6.79
C TYR A 88 -10.79 -0.12 -6.66
N GLY A 89 -11.70 -1.00 -6.24
CA GLY A 89 -11.41 -2.41 -6.04
C GLY A 89 -12.64 -3.30 -6.07
N PHE A 90 -12.41 -4.59 -5.85
CA PHE A 90 -13.45 -5.60 -5.77
C PHE A 90 -13.33 -6.38 -4.45
N VAL A 91 -14.42 -7.00 -4.04
CA VAL A 91 -14.45 -7.87 -2.86
C VAL A 91 -13.82 -9.21 -3.23
N GLU A 92 -12.67 -9.52 -2.65
CA GLU A 92 -11.99 -10.82 -2.81
C GLU A 92 -12.59 -11.86 -1.88
N THR A 93 -12.79 -11.47 -0.61
CA THR A 93 -13.45 -12.30 0.40
C THR A 93 -14.63 -11.55 0.96
N SER A 94 -15.84 -12.10 0.78
CA SER A 94 -17.07 -11.55 1.33
C SER A 94 -17.04 -11.43 2.85
N ALA A 95 -17.91 -10.58 3.40
CA ALA A 95 -18.07 -10.43 4.84
C ALA A 95 -18.31 -11.78 5.52
N LYS A 96 -17.34 -12.25 6.31
CA LYS A 96 -17.40 -13.50 7.06
C LYS A 96 -17.21 -13.23 8.54
N GLN A 97 -18.11 -13.78 9.35
CA GLN A 97 -17.98 -13.73 10.79
C GLN A 97 -16.91 -14.72 11.26
N ASP A 98 -15.95 -14.22 12.01
CA ASP A 98 -14.85 -14.94 12.66
C ASP A 98 -14.92 -14.67 14.17
N GLY A 99 -15.78 -15.42 14.85
CA GLY A 99 -16.04 -15.30 16.29
C GLY A 99 -16.61 -13.93 16.70
N ARG A 100 -15.75 -13.11 17.32
CA ARG A 100 -16.08 -11.75 17.81
C ARG A 100 -15.80 -10.67 16.76
N ASN A 101 -15.27 -11.07 15.61
CA ASN A 101 -14.85 -10.20 14.55
C ASN A 101 -15.65 -10.57 13.31
N MET A 102 -15.81 -9.63 12.40
CA MET A 102 -16.25 -9.91 11.05
C MET A 102 -15.32 -9.23 10.09
N THR A 103 -14.88 -9.98 9.10
CA THR A 103 -13.82 -9.54 8.21
C THR A 103 -14.28 -9.60 6.76
N MET A 104 -13.81 -8.64 5.98
CA MET A 104 -13.97 -8.59 4.53
C MET A 104 -12.62 -8.21 3.93
N VAL A 105 -12.25 -8.81 2.81
CA VAL A 105 -11.00 -8.49 2.11
C VAL A 105 -11.33 -7.86 0.77
N LEU A 106 -10.77 -6.68 0.56
CA LEU A 106 -10.86 -5.91 -0.67
C LEU A 106 -9.54 -6.00 -1.41
N ALA A 107 -9.61 -6.26 -2.70
CA ALA A 107 -8.47 -6.27 -3.61
C ALA A 107 -8.60 -5.11 -4.61
N PRO A 108 -7.48 -4.46 -4.97
CA PRO A 108 -7.51 -3.38 -5.94
C PRO A 108 -7.72 -3.92 -7.36
N HIS A 109 -8.34 -3.12 -8.23
CA HIS A 109 -8.46 -3.46 -9.65
C HIS A 109 -7.08 -3.58 -10.32
N ARG A 110 -6.98 -4.43 -11.35
CA ARG A 110 -5.76 -4.60 -12.15
C ARG A 110 -5.47 -3.31 -12.92
N GLY A 111 -4.72 -2.40 -12.30
CA GLY A 111 -4.37 -1.09 -12.86
C GLY A 111 -4.05 -0.02 -11.80
N ALA A 112 -4.43 -0.22 -10.54
CA ALA A 112 -4.02 0.66 -9.44
C ALA A 112 -2.48 0.72 -9.29
N LYS A 113 -1.82 -0.41 -9.57
CA LYS A 113 -0.36 -0.58 -9.50
C LYS A 113 0.40 0.41 -10.39
N THR A 114 -0.16 0.81 -11.53
CA THR A 114 0.47 1.73 -12.47
C THR A 114 0.40 3.19 -11.98
N ARG A 115 -0.68 3.57 -11.30
CA ARG A 115 -0.85 4.92 -10.72
C ARG A 115 -0.05 5.09 -9.43
N ALA A 116 0.01 4.07 -8.57
CA ALA A 116 0.82 4.10 -7.36
C ALA A 116 2.33 4.29 -7.65
N LYS A 117 2.83 3.64 -8.72
CA LYS A 117 4.22 3.77 -9.15
C LYS A 117 4.53 5.20 -9.62
N ALA A 118 3.65 5.79 -10.44
CA ALA A 118 3.79 7.18 -10.88
C ALA A 118 3.73 8.20 -9.73
N ALA A 119 2.94 7.93 -8.67
CA ALA A 119 2.86 8.80 -7.51
C ALA A 119 4.10 8.70 -6.59
N HIS A 120 4.65 7.50 -6.38
CA HIS A 120 5.87 7.29 -5.59
C HIS A 120 7.14 7.78 -6.29
N ASP A 121 7.21 7.67 -7.62
CA ASP A 121 8.30 8.24 -8.41
C ASP A 121 8.26 9.78 -8.39
N ALA A 122 7.09 10.40 -8.19
CA ALA A 122 6.94 11.85 -8.06
C ALA A 122 7.24 12.41 -6.65
N ASP A 123 7.03 11.61 -5.59
CA ASP A 123 7.26 12.01 -4.19
C ASP A 123 8.64 11.62 -3.66
N THR A 124 9.54 11.09 -4.49
CA THR A 124 10.95 10.99 -4.11
C THR A 124 11.56 12.38 -4.25
N PRO A 125 11.84 13.14 -3.15
CA PRO A 125 12.59 14.36 -3.29
C PRO A 125 13.97 13.92 -3.74
N ALA A 126 14.38 14.42 -4.90
CA ALA A 126 15.73 14.27 -5.42
C ALA A 126 16.73 14.51 -4.27
N ARG A 127 17.28 13.43 -3.71
CA ARG A 127 18.45 13.50 -2.85
C ARG A 127 19.55 13.95 -3.78
N ARG A 128 19.75 15.28 -3.82
CA ARG A 128 20.78 15.97 -4.60
C ARG A 128 22.05 15.12 -4.58
N PRO A 129 22.67 14.83 -5.74
CA PRO A 129 24.04 14.37 -5.72
C PRO A 129 24.86 15.55 -5.22
N ALA A 130 25.27 15.52 -3.95
CA ALA A 130 26.30 16.40 -3.45
C ALA A 130 27.65 15.85 -3.95
N SER A 131 27.90 15.99 -5.25
CA SER A 131 29.25 16.01 -5.78
C SER A 131 29.28 16.87 -7.04
N GLU A 132 30.19 17.85 -7.00
CA GLU A 132 30.94 18.38 -8.14
C GLU A 132 30.40 19.62 -8.88
N ALA A 133 30.91 20.78 -8.45
CA ALA A 133 31.19 21.92 -9.33
C ALA A 133 32.58 22.48 -8.97
N ALA A 134 33.61 22.02 -9.67
CA ALA A 134 34.82 22.80 -9.99
C ALA A 134 34.48 23.72 -11.20
N PRO A 135 35.27 24.74 -11.65
CA PRO A 135 36.75 24.83 -11.58
C PRO A 135 37.40 26.24 -11.44
N ALA A 136 38.73 26.19 -11.37
CA ALA A 136 39.79 27.15 -11.71
C ALA A 136 39.47 28.58 -12.20
N ASP A 137 40.18 29.56 -11.62
CA ASP A 137 40.68 30.72 -12.34
C ASP A 137 42.20 30.86 -12.12
N THR A 138 42.93 31.09 -13.22
CA THR A 138 44.38 31.25 -13.32
C THR A 138 44.63 32.54 -14.07
N ALA A 139 45.24 33.53 -13.40
CA ALA A 139 46.15 34.51 -14.01
C ALA A 139 46.82 35.41 -12.94
N GLU A 140 48.15 35.33 -12.90
CA GLU A 140 49.15 36.26 -12.31
C GLU A 140 49.00 37.73 -12.83
N PRO A 141 49.65 38.81 -12.28
CA PRO A 141 51.09 38.85 -11.92
C PRO A 141 51.63 39.86 -10.85
N THR A 142 52.93 39.70 -10.53
CA THR A 142 53.97 40.73 -10.24
C THR A 142 54.05 41.48 -8.88
N GLN A 143 55.21 41.26 -8.22
CA GLN A 143 56.10 42.13 -7.41
C GLN A 143 55.53 43.07 -6.32
N ASN A 144 56.03 42.93 -5.08
CA ASN A 144 57.18 43.69 -4.56
C ASN A 144 57.72 43.05 -3.27
#